data_AF-A0A0V0RFP4-F1
#
_entry.id   AF-A0A0V0RFP4-F1
#
_cell.length_a   1.000
_cell.length_b   1.000
_cell.length_c   1.000
_cell.angle_alpha   90.00
_cell.angle_beta   90.00
_cell.angle_gamma   90.00
#
_symmetry.space_group_name_H-M   'P 1'
#
loop_
_entity.id
_entity.type
_entity.pdbx_description
1 polymer ?
#
loop_
_entity_poly.entity_id
_entity_poly.type
_entity_poly.pdbx_seq_one_letter_code
_entity_poly.pdbx_strand_id
1 'polypeptide(L)'
;MNKTVSSNKLVIDPAAPDARKERSFWLLQFQDFVQLTVETGIDLLKTLRLSLTGSTFEYVQDCKNYDDAIAKLNEVYVKLKNVIFARYELISRKQPDGESLE
;
A
#
# COMPACT_ATOMS: atom_id res chain seq x y z
N MET A 1 30.22 -8.79 6.54
CA MET A 1 29.41 -8.59 5.32
C MET A 1 28.35 -7.56 5.65
N ASN A 2 28.53 -6.32 5.19
CA ASN A 2 27.57 -5.24 5.43
C ASN A 2 26.38 -5.51 4.52
N LYS A 3 25.40 -6.25 5.02
CA LYS A 3 24.17 -6.53 4.30
C LYS A 3 23.37 -5.23 4.35
N THR A 4 23.61 -4.35 3.38
CA THR A 4 22.87 -3.10 3.22
C THR A 4 21.40 -3.49 3.08
N VAL A 5 20.62 -3.34 4.15
CA VAL A 5 19.18 -3.53 4.10
C VAL A 5 18.64 -2.33 3.34
N SER A 6 18.68 -2.41 2.01
CA SER A 6 18.14 -1.38 1.14
C SER A 6 16.63 -1.42 1.31
N SER A 7 16.06 -0.36 1.86
CA SER A 7 14.61 -0.18 1.91
C SER A 7 14.07 -0.25 0.47
N ASN A 8 13.24 -1.26 0.17
CA ASN A 8 12.60 -1.37 -1.13
C ASN A 8 11.62 -0.20 -1.25
N LYS A 9 11.79 0.64 -2.28
CA LYS A 9 10.85 1.73 -2.55
C LYS A 9 9.46 1.16 -2.79
N LEU A 10 8.43 1.84 -2.32
CA LEU A 10 7.02 1.50 -2.58
C LEU A 10 6.68 1.87 -4.03
N VAL A 11 6.92 0.92 -4.94
CA VAL A 11 6.61 1.01 -6.37
C VAL A 11 5.39 0.14 -6.67
N ILE A 12 4.22 0.56 -6.19
CA ILE A 12 2.97 -0.16 -6.39
C ILE A 12 1.95 0.82 -6.94
N ASP A 13 1.37 0.47 -8.10
CA ASP A 13 0.22 1.18 -8.65
C ASP A 13 -1.03 0.89 -7.79
N PRO A 14 -1.64 1.90 -7.15
CA PRO A 14 -2.87 1.72 -6.35
C PRO A 14 -4.05 1.15 -7.14
N ALA A 15 -4.05 1.26 -8.48
CA ALA A 15 -5.10 0.73 -9.33
C ALA A 15 -4.90 -0.76 -9.70
N ALA A 16 -3.72 -1.33 -9.46
CA ALA A 16 -3.43 -2.72 -9.77
C ALA A 16 -4.32 -3.70 -8.95
N PRO A 17 -4.74 -4.84 -9.53
CA PRO A 17 -5.63 -5.79 -8.87
C PRO A 17 -5.02 -6.41 -7.61
N ASP A 18 -3.68 -6.50 -7.56
CA ASP A 18 -2.87 -7.02 -6.46
C ASP A 18 -2.28 -5.93 -5.56
N ALA A 19 -2.57 -4.65 -5.82
CA ALA A 19 -2.01 -3.51 -5.09
C ALA A 19 -2.15 -3.65 -3.57
N ARG A 20 -3.29 -4.17 -3.10
CA ARG A 20 -3.52 -4.46 -1.67
C ARG A 20 -2.53 -5.50 -1.14
N LYS A 21 -2.36 -6.61 -1.86
CA LYS A 21 -1.51 -7.73 -1.44
C LYS A 21 -0.05 -7.31 -1.44
N GLU A 22 0.39 -6.68 -2.51
CA GLU A 22 1.75 -6.17 -2.64
C GLU A 22 2.06 -5.10 -1.58
N ARG A 23 1.10 -4.21 -1.29
CA ARG A 23 1.26 -3.21 -0.24
C ARG A 23 1.35 -3.85 1.14
N SER A 24 0.55 -4.86 1.44
CA SER A 24 0.65 -5.59 2.71
C SER A 24 2.00 -6.28 2.88
N PHE A 25 2.52 -6.88 1.79
CA PHE A 25 3.85 -7.47 1.78
C PHE A 25 4.93 -6.42 2.01
N TRP A 26 4.88 -5.29 1.28
CA TRP A 26 5.81 -4.19 1.46
C TRP A 26 5.77 -3.62 2.89
N LEU A 27 4.58 -3.46 3.47
CA LEU A 27 4.44 -2.92 4.83
C LEU A 27 5.11 -3.83 5.86
N LEU A 28 5.00 -5.14 5.71
CA LEU A 28 5.69 -6.11 6.57
C LEU A 28 7.21 -5.92 6.48
N GLN A 29 7.76 -5.87 5.26
CA GLN A 29 9.19 -5.66 5.04
C GLN A 29 9.67 -4.30 5.58
N PHE A 30 8.83 -3.26 5.44
CA PHE A 30 9.14 -1.94 5.96
C PHE A 30 9.14 -1.93 7.50
N GLN A 31 8.24 -2.65 8.15
CA GLN A 31 8.24 -2.80 9.61
C GLN A 31 9.47 -3.55 10.12
N ASP A 32 9.87 -4.62 9.43
CA ASP A 32 11.11 -5.34 9.74
C ASP A 32 12.34 -4.42 9.59
N PHE A 33 12.37 -3.61 8.52
CA PHE A 33 13.41 -2.60 8.31
C PHE A 33 13.41 -1.52 9.40
N VAL A 34 12.23 -1.05 9.81
CA VAL A 34 12.06 -0.10 10.91
C VAL A 34 12.62 -0.69 12.21
N GLN A 35 12.30 -1.94 12.56
CA GLN A 35 12.85 -2.57 13.76
C GLN A 35 14.38 -2.60 13.73
N LEU A 36 14.98 -2.89 12.58
CA LEU A 36 16.44 -2.87 12.40
C LEU A 36 17.05 -1.46 12.47
N THR A 37 16.27 -0.40 12.28
CA THR A 37 16.73 1.00 12.28
C THR A 37 16.37 1.76 13.56
N VAL A 38 15.39 1.31 14.35
CA VAL A 38 15.01 1.91 15.63
C VAL A 38 16.18 1.93 16.63
N GLU A 39 17.08 0.96 16.58
CA GLU A 39 18.31 0.93 17.39
C GLU A 39 19.24 2.14 17.14
N THR A 40 19.07 2.84 16.01
CA THR A 40 19.87 4.02 15.63
C THR A 40 19.21 5.37 15.91
N GLY A 41 18.00 5.40 16.49
CA GLY A 41 17.30 6.65 16.84
C GLY A 41 16.83 7.48 15.64
N ILE A 42 16.65 6.84 14.48
CA ILE A 42 16.23 7.51 13.24
C ILE A 42 14.72 7.77 13.27
N ASP A 43 14.32 8.97 12.82
CA ASP A 43 12.93 9.40 12.70
C ASP A 43 12.13 8.50 11.73
N LEU A 44 11.09 7.84 12.26
CA LEU A 44 10.23 6.91 11.53
C LEU A 44 9.55 7.54 10.31
N LEU A 45 9.09 8.79 10.44
CA LEU A 45 8.39 9.49 9.38
C LEU A 45 9.34 9.86 8.24
N LYS A 46 10.57 10.30 8.56
CA LYS A 46 11.61 10.52 7.54
C LYS A 46 11.98 9.23 6.83
N THR A 47 12.14 8.13 7.57
CA THR A 47 12.41 6.81 6.99
C THR A 47 11.29 6.36 6.05
N LEU A 48 10.04 6.58 6.44
CA LEU A 48 8.88 6.32 5.57
C LEU A 48 8.94 7.19 4.30
N ARG A 49 9.16 8.50 4.42
CA ARG A 49 9.20 9.39 3.25
C ARG A 49 10.30 9.00 2.25
N LEU A 50 11.44 8.51 2.72
CA LEU A 50 12.54 8.04 1.88
C LEU A 50 12.23 6.73 1.15
N SER A 51 11.33 5.90 1.69
CA SER A 51 10.90 4.64 1.08
C SER A 51 9.74 4.80 0.10
N LEU A 52 9.14 5.99 -0.02
CA LEU A 52 8.06 6.26 -0.95
C LEU A 52 8.56 6.71 -2.33
N THR A 53 7.76 6.44 -3.36
CA THR A 53 7.90 7.06 -4.68
C THR A 53 7.23 8.43 -4.70
N GLY A 54 7.57 9.29 -5.66
CA GLY A 54 7.01 10.64 -5.75
C GLY A 54 5.48 10.66 -5.84
N SER A 55 4.91 9.72 -6.62
CA SER A 55 3.45 9.55 -6.76
C SER A 55 2.77 9.16 -5.45
N THR A 56 3.39 8.30 -4.64
CA THR A 56 2.79 7.87 -3.38
C THR A 56 3.04 8.88 -2.24
N PHE A 57 4.15 9.62 -2.33
CA PHE A 57 4.48 10.69 -1.38
C PHE A 57 3.46 11.83 -1.42
N GLU A 58 2.90 12.16 -2.59
CA GLU A 58 1.88 13.21 -2.75
C GLU A 58 0.69 13.04 -1.80
N TYR A 59 0.29 11.80 -1.51
CA TYR A 59 -0.82 11.51 -0.60
C TYR A 59 -0.48 11.76 0.87
N VAL A 60 0.80 11.69 1.27
CA VAL A 60 1.23 11.76 2.68
C VAL A 60 2.05 13.01 3.00
N GLN A 61 2.23 13.92 2.04
CA GLN A 61 3.09 15.10 2.19
C GLN A 61 2.69 16.00 3.37
N ASP A 62 1.39 16.11 3.63
CA ASP A 62 0.81 16.94 4.70
C ASP A 62 0.75 16.24 6.06
N CYS A 63 1.07 14.94 6.11
CA CYS A 63 1.07 14.17 7.35
C CYS A 63 2.26 14.57 8.23
N LYS A 64 1.96 14.99 9.47
CA LYS A 64 2.96 15.34 10.49
C LYS A 64 3.39 14.14 11.33
N ASN A 65 2.60 13.07 11.29
CA ASN A 65 2.71 11.92 12.16
C ASN A 65 2.89 10.67 11.30
N TYR A 66 3.63 9.70 11.83
CA TYR A 66 3.80 8.41 11.17
C TYR A 66 2.45 7.68 11.01
N ASP A 67 1.64 7.66 12.07
CA ASP A 67 0.35 6.97 12.07
C ASP A 67 -0.62 7.57 11.05
N ASP A 68 -0.66 8.90 10.92
CA ASP A 68 -1.47 9.59 9.92
C ASP A 68 -1.04 9.24 8.50
N ALA A 69 0.27 9.19 8.25
CA ALA A 69 0.81 8.80 6.94
C ALA A 69 0.45 7.35 6.59
N ILE A 70 0.54 6.43 7.56
CA ILE A 70 0.13 5.03 7.38
C ILE A 70 -1.38 4.90 7.14
N ALA A 71 -2.20 5.66 7.86
CA ALA A 71 -3.65 5.69 7.67
C ALA A 71 -4.00 6.19 6.26
N LYS A 72 -3.33 7.25 5.78
CA LYS A 72 -3.55 7.78 4.43
C LYS A 72 -3.10 6.81 3.34
N LEU A 73 -1.97 6.13 3.53
CA LEU A 73 -1.55 5.04 2.66
C LEU A 73 -2.57 3.89 2.67
N ASN A 74 -3.14 3.55 3.83
CA ASN A 74 -4.22 2.57 3.89
C ASN A 74 -5.41 3.01 3.04
N GLU A 75 -5.85 4.26 3.10
CA GLU A 75 -6.97 4.74 2.27
C GLU A 75 -6.71 4.59 0.76
N VAL A 76 -5.47 4.85 0.33
CA VAL A 76 -5.08 4.78 -1.09
C VAL A 76 -5.05 3.33 -1.60
N TYR A 77 -4.42 2.42 -0.86
CA TYR A 77 -4.21 1.03 -1.29
C TYR A 77 -5.34 0.08 -0.87
N VAL A 78 -5.99 0.37 0.25
CA VAL A 78 -7.26 -0.25 0.63
C VAL A 78 -8.35 0.58 -0.02
N LYS A 79 -8.41 0.50 -1.36
CA LYS A 79 -9.53 0.98 -2.16
C LYS A 79 -10.80 0.54 -1.42
N LEU A 80 -11.54 1.48 -0.83
CA LEU A 80 -12.90 1.18 -0.37
C LEU A 80 -13.56 0.61 -1.62
N LYS A 81 -14.04 -0.64 -1.55
CA LYS A 81 -14.80 -1.22 -2.67
C LYS A 81 -15.86 -0.20 -3.00
N ASN A 82 -15.71 0.48 -4.14
CA ASN A 82 -16.65 1.51 -4.53
C ASN A 82 -17.96 0.75 -4.77
N VAL A 83 -18.86 0.84 -3.80
CA VAL A 83 -20.06 0.01 -3.76
C VAL A 83 -20.90 0.24 -5.01
N ILE A 84 -20.88 1.47 -5.55
CA ILE A 84 -21.55 1.82 -6.79
C ILE A 84 -20.89 1.10 -7.97
N PHE A 85 -19.57 1.12 -8.07
CA PHE A 85 -18.84 0.41 -9.13
C PHE A 85 -19.01 -1.11 -9.04
N ALA A 86 -18.90 -1.69 -7.84
CA ALA A 86 -19.10 -3.12 -7.63
C ALA A 86 -20.56 -3.55 -7.95
N ARG A 87 -21.54 -2.71 -7.63
CA ARG A 87 -22.95 -2.92 -8.05
C ARG A 87 -23.10 -2.84 -9.56
N TYR A 88 -22.45 -1.87 -10.20
CA TYR A 88 -22.46 -1.75 -11.65
C TYR A 88 -21.88 -3.00 -12.33
N GLU A 89 -20.71 -3.49 -11.87
CA GLU A 89 -20.11 -4.73 -12.38
C GLU A 89 -21.04 -5.94 -12.19
N LEU A 90 -21.65 -6.07 -11.00
CA LEU A 90 -22.58 -7.15 -10.71
C LEU A 90 -23.82 -7.13 -11.62
N ILE A 91 -24.41 -5.96 -11.83
CA ILE A 91 -25.61 -5.79 -12.67
C ILE A 91 -25.26 -5.95 -14.16
N SER A 92 -24.07 -5.53 -14.57
CA SER A 92 -23.65 -5.57 -15.98
C SER A 92 -23.20 -6.96 -16.43
N ARG A 93 -22.76 -7.83 -15.51
CA ARG A 93 -22.39 -9.21 -15.81
C ARG A 93 -23.64 -10.04 -16.08
N LYS A 94 -23.73 -10.64 -17.27
CA LYS A 94 -24.68 -11.71 -17.58
C LYS A 94 -23.95 -13.05 -17.51
N GLN A 95 -24.57 -14.05 -16.89
CA GLN A 95 -24.05 -15.42 -16.90
C GLN A 95 -24.12 -15.95 -18.36
N PRO A 96 -23.00 -16.32 -18.98
CA PRO A 96 -22.99 -16.88 -20.31
C PRO A 96 -23.55 -18.32 -20.30
N ASP A 97 -24.06 -18.75 -21.45
CA ASP A 97 -24.59 -20.10 -21.63
C ASP A 97 -23.48 -21.13 -21.35
N GLY A 98 -23.61 -21.88 -20.25
CA GLY A 98 -22.65 -22.90 -19.83
C GLY A 98 -21.77 -22.53 -18.62
N GLU A 99 -21.88 -21.33 -18.05
CA GLU A 99 -21.22 -21.02 -16.77
C GLU A 99 -21.96 -21.74 -15.61
N SER A 100 -21.20 -22.54 -14.85
CA SER A 100 -21.67 -23.28 -13.67
C SER A 100 -22.10 -22.32 -12.56
N LEU A 101 -23.08 -22.74 -11.76
CA LEU A 101 -23.52 -22.03 -10.56
C LEU A 101 -22.69 -22.37 -9.31
N GLU A 102 -21.76 -23.31 -9.43
CA GLU A 102 -20.90 -23.81 -8.34
C GLU A 102 -19.44 -23.35 -8.47
#